data_AF-A0A7J5F1M7-F1
#
_entry.id   AF-A0A7J5F1M7-F1
#
_cell.length_a   1.000
_cell.length_b   1.000
_cell.length_c   1.000
_cell.angle_alpha   90.00
_cell.angle_beta   90.00
_cell.angle_gamma   90.00
#
_symmetry.space_group_name_H-M   'P 1'
#
loop_
_entity.id
_entity.type
_entity.pdbx_description
1 polymer ?
#
loop_
_entity_poly.entity_id
_entity_poly.type
_entity_poly.pdbx_seq_one_letter_code
_entity_poly.pdbx_strand_id
1 'polypeptide(L)'
;MVLISVALFLLKRQYTGPFAELVQCYWGNLIVSFAVYFNTAMLPFPGKDRRLPAAFLAFTAVQLFEATDGFGFMSNTYDPLDYLANTIGITLALLLDTLFISKQTTRTR
;
A
#
# COMPACT_ATOMS: atom_id res chain seq x y z
N MET A 1 -2.74 -2.02 -11.07
CA MET A 1 -1.98 -1.39 -9.98
C MET A 1 -1.04 -2.38 -9.31
N VAL A 2 -1.50 -3.56 -8.88
CA VAL A 2 -0.65 -4.61 -8.29
C VAL A 2 0.60 -4.96 -9.14
N LEU A 3 0.46 -5.14 -10.46
CA LEU A 3 1.62 -5.43 -11.33
C LEU A 3 2.66 -4.30 -11.37
N ILE A 4 2.20 -3.04 -11.30
CA ILE A 4 3.10 -1.87 -11.24
C ILE A 4 3.81 -1.85 -9.89
N SER A 5 3.10 -2.15 -8.81
CA SER A 5 3.67 -2.30 -7.47
C SER A 5 4.76 -3.36 -7.46
N VAL A 6 4.51 -4.54 -8.04
CA VAL A 6 5.52 -5.61 -8.16
C VAL A 6 6.74 -5.13 -8.96
N ALA A 7 6.54 -4.46 -10.10
CA ALA A 7 7.66 -3.94 -10.89
C ALA A 7 8.50 -2.92 -10.11
N LEU A 8 7.86 -1.96 -9.44
CA LEU A 8 8.54 -0.95 -8.62
C LEU A 8 9.25 -1.57 -7.41
N PHE A 9 8.72 -2.65 -6.85
CA PHE A 9 9.36 -3.40 -5.77
C PHE A 9 10.65 -4.05 -6.24
N LEU A 10 10.64 -4.68 -7.42
CA LEU A 10 11.81 -5.33 -8.00
C LEU A 10 12.89 -4.32 -8.40
N LEU A 11 12.49 -3.15 -8.90
CA LEU A 11 13.40 -2.06 -9.29
C LEU A 11 14.14 -1.43 -8.10
N LYS A 12 13.58 -1.49 -6.89
CA LYS A 12 14.21 -0.99 -5.65
C LYS A 12 15.65 -1.48 -5.48
N ARG A 13 15.93 -2.74 -5.82
CA ARG A 13 17.25 -3.37 -5.67
C ARG A 13 18.36 -2.70 -6.49
N GLN A 14 18.01 -1.91 -7.50
CA GLN A 14 18.96 -1.25 -8.39
C GLN A 14 19.10 0.24 -8.09
N TYR A 15 18.37 0.77 -7.10
CA TYR A 15 18.41 2.20 -6.76
C TYR A 15 19.72 2.56 -6.03
N THR A 16 20.53 3.40 -6.67
CA THR A 16 21.81 3.94 -6.16
C THR A 16 21.80 5.46 -6.05
N GLY A 17 20.61 6.08 -6.12
CA GLY A 17 20.43 7.53 -6.08
C GLY A 17 20.54 8.14 -4.67
N PRO A 18 20.25 9.45 -4.52
CA PRO A 18 20.23 10.11 -3.22
C PRO A 18 19.21 9.45 -2.29
N PHE A 19 19.51 9.42 -0.99
CA PHE A 19 18.70 8.75 0.05
C PHE A 19 18.51 7.23 -0.17
N ALA A 20 19.49 6.57 -0.80
CA ALA A 20 19.44 5.14 -1.10
C ALA A 20 19.09 4.28 0.12
N GLU A 21 19.62 4.59 1.29
CA GLU A 21 19.33 3.88 2.54
C GLU A 21 17.85 3.98 2.93
N LEU A 22 17.27 5.19 2.87
CA LEU A 22 15.86 5.42 3.17
C LEU A 22 14.92 4.72 2.18
N VAL A 23 15.28 4.74 0.89
CA VAL A 23 14.56 3.97 -0.13
C VAL A 23 14.72 2.46 0.15
N GLN A 24 15.92 1.99 0.47
CA GLN A 24 16.16 0.57 0.73
C GLN A 24 15.48 0.05 1.99
N CYS A 25 15.23 0.88 3.00
CA CYS A 25 14.45 0.50 4.17
C CYS A 25 12.94 0.54 3.87
N TYR A 26 12.38 1.71 3.56
CA TYR A 26 10.92 1.93 3.65
C TYR A 26 10.14 1.72 2.35
N TRP A 27 10.80 1.69 1.19
CA TRP A 27 10.12 1.55 -0.11
C TRP A 27 9.37 0.22 -0.25
N GLY A 28 9.81 -0.81 0.48
CA GLY A 28 9.12 -2.09 0.49
C GLY A 28 7.74 -1.96 1.12
N ASN A 29 7.70 -1.41 2.34
CA ASN A 29 6.50 -1.20 3.13
C ASN A 29 5.49 -0.28 2.44
N LEU A 30 5.98 0.81 1.83
CA LEU A 30 5.16 1.69 1.01
C LEU A 30 4.49 0.94 -0.15
N ILE A 31 5.25 0.16 -0.92
CA ILE A 31 4.72 -0.55 -2.08
C ILE A 31 3.80 -1.69 -1.69
N VAL A 32 4.17 -2.47 -0.68
CA VAL A 32 3.36 -3.59 -0.19
C VAL A 32 2.01 -3.06 0.29
N SER A 33 2.00 -2.00 1.10
CA SER A 33 0.76 -1.40 1.61
C SER A 33 -0.12 -0.81 0.50
N PHE A 34 0.51 -0.20 -0.51
CA PHE A 34 -0.19 0.24 -1.72
C PHE A 34 -0.83 -0.94 -2.48
N ALA A 35 -0.12 -2.06 -2.62
CA ALA A 35 -0.64 -3.26 -3.27
C ALA A 35 -1.78 -3.91 -2.47
N VAL A 36 -1.63 -3.97 -1.14
CA VAL A 36 -2.65 -4.50 -0.22
C VAL A 36 -3.95 -3.72 -0.36
N TYR A 37 -3.92 -2.39 -0.43
CA TYR A 37 -5.13 -1.59 -0.71
C TYR A 37 -5.85 -2.02 -1.98
N PHE A 38 -5.14 -2.13 -3.11
CA PHE A 38 -5.79 -2.50 -4.38
C PHE A 38 -6.28 -3.95 -4.37
N ASN A 39 -5.65 -4.83 -3.60
CA ASN A 39 -6.11 -6.18 -3.40
C ASN A 39 -7.38 -6.23 -2.54
N THR A 40 -7.42 -5.47 -1.43
CA THR A 40 -8.62 -5.39 -0.58
C THR A 40 -9.78 -4.72 -1.31
N ALA A 41 -9.51 -3.70 -2.13
CA ALA A 41 -10.54 -3.00 -2.92
C ALA A 41 -11.25 -3.90 -3.98
N MET A 42 -10.69 -5.07 -4.29
CA MET A 42 -11.34 -6.08 -5.14
C MET A 42 -12.34 -6.96 -4.39
N LEU A 43 -12.34 -6.94 -3.05
CA LEU A 43 -13.26 -7.73 -2.24
C LEU A 43 -14.70 -7.21 -2.36
N PRO A 44 -15.71 -8.10 -2.26
CA PRO A 44 -17.11 -7.71 -2.26
C PRO A 44 -17.48 -7.09 -0.91
N PHE A 45 -17.38 -5.76 -0.81
CA PHE A 45 -17.85 -5.03 0.37
C PHE A 45 -19.35 -4.70 0.27
N PRO A 46 -20.11 -4.85 1.36
CA PRO A 46 -21.51 -4.41 1.40
C PRO A 46 -21.57 -2.87 1.41
N GLY A 47 -22.33 -2.30 0.47
CA GLY A 47 -22.57 -0.85 0.38
C GLY A 47 -22.11 -0.22 -0.93
N LYS A 48 -22.42 1.08 -1.08
CA LYS A 48 -22.13 1.84 -2.31
C LYS A 48 -20.67 2.28 -2.41
N ASP A 49 -20.00 2.45 -1.27
CA ASP A 49 -18.60 2.86 -1.20
C ASP A 49 -17.73 1.74 -0.64
N ARG A 50 -17.04 1.06 -1.55
CA ARG A 50 -16.09 -0.01 -1.23
C ARG A 50 -14.71 0.51 -0.79
N ARG A 51 -14.42 1.81 -0.94
CA ARG A 51 -13.06 2.36 -0.77
C ARG A 51 -12.67 2.51 0.68
N LEU A 52 -13.56 3.08 1.49
CA LEU A 52 -13.34 3.24 2.93
C LEU A 52 -13.18 1.89 3.65
N PRO A 53 -14.05 0.88 3.46
CA PRO A 53 -13.82 -0.42 4.09
C PRO A 53 -12.57 -1.12 3.54
N ALA A 54 -12.23 -0.97 2.26
CA ALA A 54 -10.98 -1.48 1.70
C ALA A 54 -9.73 -0.83 2.32
N ALA A 55 -9.75 0.50 2.45
CA ALA A 55 -8.67 1.28 3.07
C ALA A 55 -8.50 0.90 4.53
N PHE A 56 -9.60 0.82 5.28
CA PHE A 56 -9.59 0.42 6.68
C PHE A 56 -9.01 -0.99 6.85
N LEU A 57 -9.49 -1.96 6.07
CA LEU A 57 -9.01 -3.34 6.13
C LEU A 57 -7.52 -3.43 5.77
N ALA A 58 -7.10 -2.75 4.70
CA ALA A 58 -5.69 -2.70 4.31
C ALA A 58 -4.82 -2.08 5.40
N PHE A 59 -5.28 -0.97 6.00
CA PHE A 59 -4.58 -0.25 7.06
C PHE A 59 -4.43 -1.14 8.29
N THR A 60 -5.51 -1.73 8.77
CA THR A 60 -5.44 -2.65 9.90
C THR A 60 -4.50 -3.83 9.62
N ALA A 61 -4.54 -4.40 8.42
CA ALA A 61 -3.67 -5.53 8.06
C ALA A 61 -2.18 -5.18 8.13
N VAL A 62 -1.77 -4.06 7.51
CA VAL A 62 -0.35 -3.68 7.47
C VAL A 62 0.14 -3.18 8.83
N GLN A 63 -0.70 -2.46 9.59
CA GLN A 63 -0.33 -2.03 10.94
C GLN A 63 -0.22 -3.21 11.90
N LEU A 64 -1.09 -4.22 11.80
CA LEU A 64 -0.97 -5.44 12.58
C LEU A 64 0.26 -6.26 12.18
N PHE A 65 0.61 -6.30 10.89
CA PHE A 65 1.81 -6.96 10.42
C PHE A 65 3.07 -6.34 11.07
N GLU A 66 3.18 -5.01 11.12
CA GLU A 66 4.28 -4.33 11.82
C GLU A 66 4.25 -4.58 13.33
N ALA A 67 3.06 -4.44 13.95
CA ALA A 67 2.91 -4.58 15.40
C ALA A 67 3.21 -5.99 15.92
N THR A 68 3.09 -7.00 15.05
CA THR A 68 3.30 -8.40 15.40
C THR A 68 4.64 -8.95 14.91
N ASP A 69 5.53 -8.09 14.41
CA ASP A 69 6.80 -8.50 13.79
C ASP A 69 6.56 -9.62 12.76
N GLY A 70 5.74 -9.32 11.75
CA GLY A 70 5.38 -10.28 10.72
C GLY A 70 4.65 -11.52 11.23
N PHE A 71 3.87 -11.37 12.31
CA PHE A 71 3.18 -12.46 13.02
C PHE A 71 4.12 -13.55 13.55
N GLY A 72 5.40 -13.26 13.72
CA GLY A 72 6.43 -14.24 14.09
C GLY A 72 6.79 -15.25 13.00
N PHE A 73 6.22 -15.14 11.79
CA PHE A 73 6.57 -15.96 10.63
C PHE A 73 7.66 -15.31 9.77
N MET A 74 7.82 -13.99 9.86
CA MET A 74 8.86 -13.22 9.19
C MET A 74 9.59 -12.38 10.23
N SER A 75 10.92 -12.30 10.16
CA SER A 75 11.68 -11.35 10.98
C SER A 75 11.63 -10.00 10.28
N ASN A 76 10.82 -9.10 10.82
CA ASN A 76 10.74 -7.71 10.42
C ASN A 76 11.35 -6.86 11.54
N THR A 77 12.44 -6.15 11.24
CA THR A 77 13.04 -5.30 12.29
C THR A 77 12.09 -4.15 12.57
N TYR A 78 11.51 -4.12 13.77
CA TYR A 78 10.57 -3.09 14.18
C TYR A 78 11.20 -1.69 14.06
N ASP A 79 10.74 -0.91 13.08
CA ASP A 79 11.03 0.51 12.95
C ASP A 79 9.72 1.31 12.99
N PRO A 80 9.55 2.25 13.95
CA PRO A 80 8.38 3.12 13.99
C PRO A 80 8.08 3.87 12.68
N LEU A 81 9.09 4.09 11.84
CA LEU A 81 8.94 4.71 10.53
C LEU A 81 8.24 3.81 9.50
N ASP A 82 8.18 2.49 9.73
CA ASP A 82 7.45 1.56 8.87
C ASP A 82 5.95 1.78 8.91
N TYR A 83 5.40 2.14 10.07
CA TYR A 83 4.00 2.56 10.18
C TYR A 83 3.70 3.78 9.32
N LEU A 84 4.64 4.74 9.25
CA LEU A 84 4.49 5.92 8.40
C LEU A 84 4.55 5.53 6.93
N ALA A 85 5.49 4.67 6.54
CA ALA A 85 5.61 4.16 5.17
C ALA A 85 4.34 3.44 4.71
N ASN A 86 3.78 2.59 5.57
CA ASN A 86 2.52 1.87 5.33
C ASN A 86 1.34 2.83 5.18
N THR A 87 1.24 3.82 6.07
CA THR A 87 0.21 4.87 6.01
C THR A 87 0.29 5.66 4.71
N ILE A 88 1.50 6.04 4.28
CA ILE A 88 1.72 6.75 3.00
C ILE A 88 1.30 5.88 1.83
N GLY A 89 1.68 4.60 1.81
CA GLY A 89 1.32 3.65 0.75
C GLY A 89 -0.18 3.53 0.55
N ILE A 90 -0.95 3.38 1.64
CA ILE A 90 -2.41 3.28 1.58
C ILE A 90 -3.05 4.60 1.17
N THR A 91 -2.56 5.72 1.71
CA THR A 91 -3.09 7.05 1.38
C THR A 91 -2.91 7.34 -0.11
N LEU A 92 -1.74 7.05 -0.67
CA LEU A 92 -1.48 7.18 -2.10
C LEU A 92 -2.40 6.26 -2.92
N ALA A 93 -2.59 5.01 -2.50
CA ALA A 93 -3.46 4.08 -3.20
C ALA A 93 -4.92 4.55 -3.23
N LEU A 94 -5.43 5.02 -2.09
CA LEU A 94 -6.77 5.59 -1.96
C LEU A 94 -6.94 6.87 -2.81
N LEU A 95 -5.95 7.77 -2.80
CA LEU A 95 -5.95 8.97 -3.64
C LEU A 95 -5.99 8.61 -5.13
N LEU A 96 -5.17 7.65 -5.58
CA LEU A 96 -5.23 7.22 -6.98
C LEU A 96 -6.57 6.57 -7.33
N ASP A 97 -7.10 5.71 -6.47
CA ASP A 97 -8.39 5.05 -6.71
C ASP A 97 -9.55 6.06 -6.80
N THR A 98 -9.55 7.09 -5.95
CA THR A 98 -10.53 8.18 -6.03
C THR A 98 -10.40 8.99 -7.31
N LEU A 99 -9.17 9.35 -7.72
CA LEU A 99 -8.91 10.13 -8.94
C LEU A 99 -9.23 9.37 -10.24
N PHE A 100 -8.86 8.09 -10.33
CA PHE A 100 -9.06 7.30 -11.55
C PHE A 100 -10.51 6.84 -11.74
N ILE A 101 -11.23 6.47 -10.67
CA ILE A 101 -12.65 6.11 -10.78
C ILE A 101 -13.55 7.35 -10.97
N SER A 102 -13.19 8.50 -10.37
CA SER A 102 -13.89 9.76 -10.62
C SER A 102 -13.93 10.09 -12.12
N LYS A 103 -12.80 9.90 -12.82
CA LYS A 103 -12.72 10.11 -14.28
C LYS A 103 -13.51 9.12 -15.12
N GLN A 104 -13.73 7.87 -14.67
CA GLN A 104 -14.55 6.91 -15.41
C GLN A 104 -16.05 7.23 -15.37
N THR A 105 -16.53 7.83 -14.27
CA THR A 105 -17.95 8.19 -14.10
C THR A 105 -18.35 9.39 -14.99
N THR A 106 -17.41 10.27 -15.32
CA THR A 106 -17.65 11.43 -16.20
C THR A 106 -17.61 11.07 -17.69
N ARG A 107 -16.96 9.96 -18.07
CA ARG A 107 -16.77 9.56 -19.48
C ARG A 107 -17.94 8.76 -20.07
N THR A 108 -18.94 8.44 -19.26
CA THR A 108 -20.12 7.64 -19.63
C THR A 108 -21.44 8.41 -19.54
N ARG A 109 -21.38 9.75 -19.40
CA ARG A 109 -22.54 10.63 -19.57
C ARG A 109 -22.45 11.40 -20.88
#